data_AF-A0A381QJ66-F1
#
_entry.id   AF-A0A381QJ66-F1
#
_cell.length_a   1.000
_cell.length_b   1.000
_cell.length_c   1.000
_cell.angle_alpha   90.00
_cell.angle_beta   90.00
_cell.angle_gamma   90.00
#
_symmetry.space_group_name_H-M   'P 1'
#
loop_
_entity.id
_entity.type
_entity.pdbx_description
1 polymer ?
#
loop_
_entity_poly.entity_id
_entity_poly.type
_entity_poly.pdbx_seq_one_letter_code
_entity_poly.pdbx_strand_id
1 'polypeptide(L)'
;MFQYIALKWANSELDLTNTDLESYTNFRSRVKKSLNTIQNSLPESSNILVVTSGGVISALYGEATQCSPQDIQKQNFAIKNASISEFSCTTERFTLKTFNVSFLSKELETYI
;
A
#
# COMPACT_ATOMS: atom_id res chain seq x y z
N MET A 1 -0.84 -21.04 1.63
CA MET A 1 -1.78 -21.00 0.48
C MET A 1 -2.09 -19.57 0.04
N PHE A 2 -2.65 -18.71 0.92
CA PHE A 2 -3.08 -17.35 0.55
C PHE A 2 -1.96 -16.47 -0.05
N GLN A 3 -0.79 -16.36 0.60
CA GLN A 3 0.33 -15.55 0.12
C GLN A 3 0.82 -15.96 -1.28
N TYR A 4 0.76 -17.26 -1.60
CA TYR A 4 1.13 -17.77 -2.92
C TYR A 4 0.15 -17.29 -4.00
N ILE A 5 -1.16 -17.35 -3.72
CA ILE A 5 -2.19 -16.84 -4.64
C ILE A 5 -2.07 -15.34 -4.80
N ALA A 6 -1.85 -14.59 -3.71
CA ALA A 6 -1.64 -13.14 -3.75
C ALA A 6 -0.42 -12.76 -4.59
N LEU A 7 0.66 -13.56 -4.54
CA LEU A 7 1.83 -13.32 -5.37
C LEU A 7 1.54 -13.59 -6.86
N LYS A 8 0.84 -14.69 -7.18
CA LYS A 8 0.39 -14.95 -8.55
C LYS A 8 -0.50 -13.83 -9.09
N TRP A 9 -1.41 -13.34 -8.26
CA TRP A 9 -2.24 -12.17 -8.59
C TRP A 9 -1.38 -10.94 -8.87
N ALA A 10 -0.39 -10.67 -8.01
CA ALA A 10 0.53 -9.55 -8.15
C ALA A 10 1.39 -9.62 -9.43
N ASN A 11 1.71 -10.81 -9.89
CA ASN A 11 2.46 -11.06 -11.12
C ASN A 11 1.59 -11.21 -12.38
N SER A 12 0.26 -11.00 -12.27
CA SER A 12 -0.68 -11.23 -13.39
C SER A 12 -0.67 -12.67 -13.93
N GLU A 13 -0.40 -13.65 -13.06
CA GLU A 13 -0.38 -15.08 -13.39
C GLU A 13 -1.75 -15.77 -13.16
N LEU A 14 -2.75 -15.03 -12.69
CA LEU A 14 -4.12 -15.52 -12.54
C LEU A 14 -4.95 -15.14 -13.76
N ASP A 15 -5.70 -16.10 -14.31
CA ASP A 15 -6.71 -15.82 -15.32
C ASP A 15 -7.96 -15.26 -14.65
N LEU A 16 -8.25 -13.99 -14.93
CA LEU A 16 -9.39 -13.25 -14.38
C LEU A 16 -10.47 -12.97 -15.43
N THR A 17 -10.34 -13.49 -16.67
CA THR A 17 -11.14 -13.10 -17.84
C THR A 17 -12.65 -13.27 -17.64
N ASN A 18 -13.08 -14.27 -16.86
CA ASN A 18 -14.48 -14.56 -16.58
C ASN A 18 -14.83 -14.37 -15.09
N THR A 19 -14.17 -13.41 -14.43
CA THR A 19 -14.40 -13.10 -13.01
C THR A 19 -14.67 -11.62 -12.81
N ASP A 20 -15.38 -11.26 -11.74
CA ASP A 20 -15.55 -9.85 -11.32
C ASP A 20 -14.37 -9.34 -10.47
N LEU A 21 -13.25 -10.08 -10.45
CA LEU A 21 -12.09 -9.73 -9.63
C LEU A 21 -11.20 -8.71 -10.35
N GLU A 22 -10.72 -7.73 -9.59
CA GLU A 22 -9.80 -6.72 -10.09
C GLU A 22 -8.40 -7.34 -10.32
N SER A 23 -7.72 -6.96 -11.41
CA SER A 23 -6.31 -7.30 -11.61
C SER A 23 -5.41 -6.47 -10.69
N TYR A 24 -4.23 -7.00 -10.34
CA TYR A 24 -3.29 -6.25 -9.51
C TYR A 24 -2.85 -4.93 -10.15
N THR A 25 -2.67 -4.90 -11.46
CA THR A 25 -2.35 -3.67 -12.21
C THR A 25 -3.45 -2.61 -12.06
N ASN A 26 -4.72 -3.02 -12.16
CA ASN A 26 -5.85 -2.11 -11.97
C ASN A 26 -5.92 -1.60 -10.53
N PHE A 27 -5.73 -2.50 -9.56
CA PHE A 27 -5.64 -2.14 -8.14
C PHE A 27 -4.55 -1.08 -7.90
N ARG A 28 -3.33 -1.30 -8.41
CA ARG A 28 -2.20 -0.36 -8.29
C ARG A 28 -2.49 0.99 -8.95
N SER A 29 -3.06 0.96 -10.16
CA SER A 29 -3.46 2.17 -10.88
C SER A 29 -4.49 2.99 -10.10
N ARG A 30 -5.47 2.31 -9.49
CA ARG A 30 -6.50 2.95 -8.66
C ARG A 30 -5.90 3.59 -7.40
N VAL A 31 -5.00 2.90 -6.69
CA VAL A 31 -4.29 3.48 -5.54
C VAL A 31 -3.48 4.71 -5.95
N LYS A 32 -2.74 4.63 -7.06
CA LYS A 32 -1.95 5.77 -7.59
C LYS A 32 -2.84 6.96 -7.97
N LYS A 33 -4.00 6.70 -8.60
CA LYS A 33 -4.97 7.76 -8.92
C LYS A 33 -5.46 8.45 -7.65
N SER A 34 -5.78 7.72 -6.59
CA SER A 34 -6.16 8.29 -5.30
C SER A 34 -5.03 9.13 -4.68
N LEU A 35 -3.78 8.67 -4.75
CA LEU A 35 -2.62 9.45 -4.31
C LEU A 35 -2.50 10.78 -5.08
N ASN A 36 -2.63 10.75 -6.41
CA ASN A 36 -2.59 11.96 -7.23
C ASN A 36 -3.74 12.91 -6.91
N THR A 37 -4.95 12.40 -6.66
CA THR A 37 -6.09 13.22 -6.21
C THR A 37 -5.80 13.90 -4.89
N ILE A 38 -5.24 13.17 -3.92
CA ILE A 38 -4.80 13.72 -2.64
C ILE A 38 -3.77 14.84 -2.89
N GLN A 39 -2.68 14.56 -3.60
CA GLN A 39 -1.64 15.53 -3.96
C GLN A 39 -2.19 16.84 -4.55
N ASN A 40 -3.12 16.73 -5.50
CA ASN A 40 -3.65 17.89 -6.22
C ASN A 40 -4.74 18.66 -5.45
N SER A 41 -5.27 18.11 -4.36
CA SER A 41 -6.38 18.71 -3.61
C SER A 41 -5.92 19.44 -2.33
N LEU A 42 -4.63 19.41 -2.02
CA LEU A 42 -4.13 19.86 -0.72
C LEU A 42 -3.55 21.26 -0.75
N PRO A 43 -3.84 22.10 0.26
CA PRO A 43 -3.05 23.29 0.54
C PRO A 43 -1.60 22.91 0.83
N GLU A 44 -0.66 23.77 0.42
CA GLU A 44 0.75 23.62 0.76
C GLU A 44 0.92 23.40 2.29
N SER A 45 1.79 22.45 2.67
CA SER A 45 2.16 22.16 4.07
C SER A 45 1.05 21.58 4.97
N SER A 46 0.18 20.74 4.43
CA SER A 46 -0.87 20.04 5.22
C SER A 46 -0.43 18.66 5.72
N ASN A 47 -0.76 18.32 6.97
CA ASN A 47 -0.66 16.95 7.50
C ASN A 47 -1.99 16.21 7.32
N ILE A 48 -1.97 15.00 6.75
CA ILE A 48 -3.18 14.24 6.41
C ILE A 48 -3.09 12.85 7.02
N LEU A 49 -4.19 12.42 7.63
CA LEU A 49 -4.37 11.04 8.07
C LEU A 49 -5.21 10.27 7.04
N VAL A 50 -4.68 9.16 6.55
CA VAL A 50 -5.40 8.21 5.71
C VAL A 50 -5.52 6.89 6.46
N VAL A 51 -6.76 6.45 6.72
CA VAL A 51 -7.04 5.16 7.34
C VAL A 51 -7.43 4.16 6.26
N THR A 52 -6.64 3.08 6.12
CA THR A 52 -6.82 2.10 5.05
C THR A 52 -6.23 0.73 5.43
N SER A 53 -6.24 -0.22 4.49
CA SER A 53 -5.75 -1.59 4.69
C SER A 53 -4.29 -1.80 4.27
N GLY A 54 -3.70 -2.92 4.69
CA GLY A 54 -2.32 -3.30 4.37
C GLY A 54 -2.01 -3.35 2.87
N GLY A 55 -2.98 -3.76 2.05
CA GLY A 55 -2.81 -3.81 0.59
C GLY A 55 -2.61 -2.42 -0.02
N VAL A 56 -3.32 -1.41 0.48
CA VAL A 56 -3.17 -0.02 0.01
C VAL A 56 -1.88 0.59 0.57
N ILE A 57 -1.56 0.38 1.85
CA ILE A 57 -0.33 0.88 2.47
C ILE A 57 0.92 0.31 1.77
N SER A 58 0.95 -1.00 1.50
CA SER A 58 2.05 -1.64 0.77
C SER A 58 2.10 -1.21 -0.71
N ALA A 59 0.96 -0.91 -1.32
CA ALA A 59 0.94 -0.31 -2.66
C ALA A 59 1.60 1.08 -2.68
N LEU A 60 1.29 1.94 -1.70
CA LEU A 60 1.93 3.24 -1.52
C LEU A 60 3.44 3.11 -1.22
N TYR A 61 3.82 2.14 -0.39
CA TYR A 61 5.23 1.78 -0.19
C TYR A 61 5.92 1.48 -1.54
N GLY A 62 5.26 0.72 -2.41
CA GLY A 62 5.76 0.44 -3.76
C GLY A 62 5.87 1.69 -4.63
N GLU A 63 4.92 2.62 -4.58
CA GLU A 63 5.04 3.89 -5.32
C GLU A 63 6.23 4.74 -4.82
N ALA A 64 6.49 4.75 -3.51
CA ALA A 64 7.58 5.51 -2.91
C ALA A 64 8.97 4.89 -3.13
N THR A 65 9.06 3.55 -3.22
CA THR A 65 10.33 2.82 -3.25
C THR A 65 10.66 2.19 -4.60
N GLN A 66 9.70 2.12 -5.52
CA GLN A 66 9.83 1.48 -6.84
C GLN A 66 10.27 0.01 -6.75
N CYS A 67 9.94 -0.68 -5.66
CA CYS A 67 10.30 -2.08 -5.46
C CYS A 67 9.41 -3.04 -6.26
N SER A 68 9.83 -4.30 -6.33
CA SER A 68 9.12 -5.35 -7.07
C SER A 68 7.76 -5.71 -6.46
N PRO A 69 6.81 -6.27 -7.24
CA PRO A 69 5.55 -6.81 -6.71
C PRO A 69 5.76 -7.83 -5.58
N GLN A 70 6.81 -8.64 -5.67
CA GLN A 70 7.22 -9.60 -4.65
C GLN A 70 7.52 -8.89 -3.33
N ASP A 71 8.29 -7.80 -3.37
CA ASP A 71 8.65 -7.06 -2.16
C ASP A 71 7.46 -6.30 -1.58
N ILE A 72 6.58 -5.78 -2.44
CA ILE A 72 5.31 -5.18 -2.01
C ILE A 72 4.45 -6.18 -1.25
N GLN A 73 4.31 -7.41 -1.78
CA GLN A 73 3.53 -8.46 -1.11
C GLN A 73 4.17 -8.88 0.21
N LYS A 74 5.51 -8.99 0.29
CA LYS A 74 6.19 -9.25 1.58
C LYS A 74 5.83 -8.18 2.62
N GLN A 75 5.82 -6.91 2.23
CA GLN A 75 5.43 -5.84 3.14
C GLN A 75 3.95 -5.90 3.51
N ASN A 76 3.05 -6.19 2.56
CA ASN A 76 1.62 -6.34 2.81
C ASN A 76 1.33 -7.31 3.98
N PHE A 77 1.99 -8.47 3.98
CA PHE A 77 1.85 -9.49 5.01
C PHE A 77 2.64 -9.23 6.30
N ALA A 78 3.46 -8.17 6.32
CA ALA A 78 4.21 -7.77 7.50
C ALA A 78 3.58 -6.58 8.24
N ILE A 79 2.57 -5.92 7.64
CA ILE A 79 1.91 -4.76 8.24
C ILE A 79 1.16 -5.17 9.50
N LYS A 80 1.45 -4.46 10.58
CA LYS A 80 0.79 -4.59 11.87
C LYS A 80 -0.51 -3.81 11.87
N ASN A 81 -1.53 -4.37 12.51
CA ASN A 81 -2.79 -3.67 12.77
C ASN A 81 -2.54 -2.40 13.58
N ALA A 82 -3.24 -1.33 13.22
CA ALA A 82 -3.10 0.01 13.80
C ALA A 82 -1.66 0.59 13.77
N SER A 83 -0.81 0.10 12.86
CA SER A 83 0.48 0.74 12.60
C SER A 83 0.35 2.03 11.79
N ILE A 84 1.36 2.89 11.92
CA ILE A 84 1.50 4.15 11.20
C ILE A 84 2.64 4.02 10.19
N SER A 85 2.36 4.43 8.96
CA SER A 85 3.37 4.67 7.93
C SER A 85 3.26 6.13 7.49
N GLU A 86 4.38 6.81 7.42
CA GLU A 86 4.47 8.22 7.10
C GLU A 86 5.14 8.42 5.75
N PHE A 87 4.51 9.24 4.92
CA PHE A 87 5.02 9.60 3.60
C PHE A 87 5.09 11.12 3.48
N SER A 88 6.22 11.62 3.01
CA SER A 88 6.38 13.01 2.59
C SER A 88 5.95 13.13 1.14
N CYS A 89 5.14 14.13 0.86
CA CYS A 89 4.52 14.30 -0.43
C CYS A 89 4.68 15.74 -0.91
N THR A 90 5.34 15.92 -2.05
CA THR A 90 5.38 17.18 -2.80
C THR A 90 4.69 16.98 -4.15
N THR A 91 4.58 18.04 -4.94
CA THR A 91 4.10 17.96 -6.33
C THR A 91 4.98 17.06 -7.21
N GLU A 92 6.25 16.89 -6.87
CA GLU A 92 7.23 16.13 -7.67
C GLU A 92 7.61 14.78 -7.07
N ARG A 93 7.52 14.62 -5.74
CA ARG A 93 8.09 13.47 -5.04
C ARG A 93 7.13 12.90 -4.02
N PHE A 94 7.09 11.58 -3.99
CA PHE A 94 6.45 10.80 -2.94
C PHE A 94 7.51 9.94 -2.25
N THR A 95 7.80 10.23 -0.99
CA THR A 95 8.95 9.66 -0.27
C THR A 95 8.50 9.03 1.03
N LEU A 96 8.90 7.78 1.25
CA LEU A 96 8.67 7.10 2.51
C LEU A 96 9.56 7.70 3.61
N LYS A 97 8.96 8.08 4.74
CA LYS A 97 9.68 8.57 5.93
C LYS A 97 9.80 7.48 6.98
N THR A 98 8.67 6.85 7.30
CA THR A 98 8.54 5.84 8.35
C THR A 98 7.57 4.77 7.88
N PHE A 99 7.82 3.51 8.20
CA PHE A 99 6.98 2.40 7.77
C PHE A 99 6.62 1.45 8.91
N ASN A 100 5.33 1.09 9.00
CA ASN A 100 4.83 0.02 9.86
C ASN A 100 5.21 0.14 11.36
N VAL A 101 5.18 1.36 11.90
CA VAL A 101 5.46 1.63 13.31
C VAL A 101 4.19 1.42 14.13
N SER A 102 4.26 0.58 15.15
CA SER A 102 3.17 0.37 16.10
C SER A 102 3.50 1.06 17.41
N PHE A 103 2.48 1.65 18.01
CA PHE A 103 2.54 2.24 19.35
C PHE A 103 1.79 1.39 20.39
N LEU A 104 1.27 0.22 19.96
CA LEU A 104 0.63 -0.74 20.84
C LEU A 104 1.68 -1.52 21.63
N SER A 105 1.29 -2.02 22.82
CA SER A 105 2.11 -2.99 23.54
C SER A 105 2.26 -4.27 22.71
N LYS A 106 3.38 -5.00 22.89
CA LYS A 106 3.66 -6.22 22.13
C LYS A 106 2.55 -7.27 22.21
N GLU A 107 1.84 -7.32 23.34
CA GLU A 107 0.72 -8.24 23.58
C GLU A 107 -0.51 -7.93 22.72
N LEU A 108 -0.63 -6.70 22.24
CA LEU A 108 -1.73 -6.22 21.40
C LEU A 108 -1.32 -6.13 19.91
N GLU A 109 -0.05 -6.35 19.58
CA GLU A 109 0.40 -6.36 18.19
C GLU A 109 -0.16 -7.58 17.46
N THR A 110 -0.98 -7.31 16.45
CA THR A 110 -1.50 -8.31 15.52
C THR A 110 -1.15 -7.88 14.10
N TYR A 111 -1.19 -8.83 13.17
CA TYR A 111 -0.84 -8.61 11.75
C TYR A 111 -2.06 -8.81 10.88
N ILE A 112 -1.97 -8.30 9.65
CA ILE A 112 -3.00 -8.48 8.60
C ILE A 112 -2.87 -9.87 7.97
#